data_AF-T1GBQ6-F1
#
_entry.id   AF-T1GBQ6-F1
#
_cell.length_a   1.000
_cell.length_b   1.000
_cell.length_c   1.000
_cell.angle_alpha   90.00
_cell.angle_beta   90.00
_cell.angle_gamma   90.00
#
_symmetry.space_group_name_H-M   'P 1'
#
loop_
_entity.id
_entity.type
_entity.pdbx_description
1 polymer ?
#
loop_
_entity_poly.entity_id
_entity_poly.type
_entity_poly.pdbx_seq_one_letter_code
_entity_poly.pdbx_strand_id
1 'polypeptide(L)'
;MLALIESLHINLVDFMFINFSMMIVFAGALMNFLEPHLPQFITQSFRYGKHESKGEKNPLVCLLEVPKSWFKHFYVFALGWSALALYLTVKGIIFRTSAPEFVLRTHGQDFSFRNLRMGQIICCILFHLVWREQYKSNMIFVNLRKDKSGKQVTEDHLIPSGRLFHLITSPHFLCEILMYVLIFCIIPQSSSWMYCTIW
;
A
#
# COMPACT_ATOMS: atom_id res chain seq x y z
N MET A 1 -3.63 25.64 19.98
CA MET A 1 -3.62 24.20 19.66
C MET A 1 -5.04 23.71 19.34
N LEU A 2 -6.02 23.87 20.23
CA LEU A 2 -7.44 23.52 19.97
C LEU A 2 -8.06 24.26 18.76
N ALA A 3 -7.81 25.56 18.60
CA ALA A 3 -8.30 26.33 17.44
C ALA A 3 -7.65 25.93 16.09
N LEU A 4 -6.47 25.29 16.11
CA LEU A 4 -5.82 24.79 14.89
C LEU A 4 -6.46 23.46 14.45
N ILE A 5 -6.83 22.63 15.42
CA ILE A 5 -7.52 21.33 15.22
C ILE A 5 -8.93 21.55 14.68
N GLU A 6 -9.60 22.65 15.05
CA GLU A 6 -10.94 22.98 14.56
C GLU A 6 -10.93 23.54 13.12
N SER A 7 -9.81 24.15 12.70
CA SER A 7 -9.61 24.64 11.33
C SER A 7 -9.22 23.55 10.33
N LEU A 8 -8.64 22.44 10.82
CA LEU A 8 -8.41 21.24 10.05
C LEU A 8 -9.67 20.38 10.21
N HIS A 9 -10.46 20.19 9.16
CA HIS A 9 -11.61 19.27 9.17
C HIS A 9 -11.16 17.80 9.32
N ILE A 10 -10.53 17.45 10.45
CA ILE A 10 -9.98 16.12 10.76
C ILE A 10 -11.16 15.23 11.09
N ASN A 11 -11.50 14.35 10.15
CA ASN A 11 -12.54 13.35 10.36
C ASN A 11 -12.01 12.26 11.31
N LEU A 12 -12.93 11.47 11.88
CA LEU A 12 -12.55 10.32 12.72
C LEU A 12 -11.55 9.39 12.01
N VAL A 13 -11.73 9.23 10.70
CA VAL A 13 -10.85 8.45 9.84
C VAL A 13 -9.43 9.04 9.79
N ASP A 14 -9.32 10.35 9.61
CA ASP A 14 -8.03 11.06 9.62
C ASP A 14 -7.32 10.90 10.96
N PHE A 15 -8.05 10.99 12.07
CA PHE A 15 -7.51 10.76 13.41
C PHE A 15 -7.00 9.32 13.60
N MET A 16 -7.75 8.31 13.13
CA MET A 16 -7.31 6.91 13.16
C MET A 16 -6.05 6.69 12.34
N PHE A 17 -5.97 7.24 11.13
CA PHE A 17 -4.78 7.12 10.28
C PHE A 17 -3.56 7.80 10.89
N ILE A 18 -3.70 9.02 11.41
CA ILE A 18 -2.61 9.73 12.09
C ILE A 18 -2.11 8.90 13.29
N ASN A 19 -3.01 8.31 14.07
CA ASN A 19 -2.64 7.47 15.21
C ASN A 19 -1.86 6.21 14.77
N PHE A 20 -2.34 5.51 13.74
CA PHE A 20 -1.63 4.34 13.19
C PHE A 20 -0.25 4.71 12.63
N SER A 21 -0.16 5.81 11.86
CA SER A 21 1.12 6.29 11.32
C SER A 21 2.09 6.67 12.45
N MET A 22 1.64 7.38 13.48
CA MET A 22 2.47 7.69 14.65
C MET A 22 2.94 6.43 15.37
N MET A 23 2.08 5.42 15.54
CA MET A 23 2.45 4.16 16.18
C MET A 23 3.53 3.41 15.38
N ILE A 24 3.42 3.36 14.05
CA ILE A 24 4.40 2.70 13.18
C ILE A 24 5.74 3.44 13.20
N VAL A 25 5.73 4.77 13.09
CA VAL A 25 6.95 5.60 13.15
C VAL A 25 7.62 5.47 14.50
N PHE A 26 6.85 5.53 15.59
CA PHE A 26 7.37 5.34 16.95
C PHE A 26 7.99 3.96 17.13
N ALA A 27 7.29 2.89 16.71
CA ALA A 27 7.81 1.53 16.83
C ALA A 27 9.07 1.30 15.97
N GLY A 28 9.11 1.89 14.76
CA GLY A 28 10.29 1.88 13.90
C GLY A 28 11.47 2.64 14.50
N ALA A 29 11.23 3.82 15.08
CA ALA A 29 12.27 4.60 15.77
C ALA A 29 12.78 3.89 17.04
N LEU A 30 11.88 3.31 17.83
CA LEU A 30 12.19 2.49 19.01
C LEU A 30 13.13 1.33 18.63
N MET A 31 12.81 0.64 17.54
CA MET A 31 13.64 -0.46 17.03
C MET A 31 14.98 0.01 16.44
N ASN A 32 15.12 1.26 15.99
CA ASN A 32 16.38 1.77 15.47
C ASN A 32 17.34 2.23 16.57
N PHE A 33 16.83 2.87 17.62
CA PHE A 33 17.66 3.46 18.69
C PHE A 33 17.86 2.55 19.90
N LEU A 34 16.89 1.68 20.20
CA LEU A 34 16.87 0.88 21.44
C LEU A 34 16.91 -0.63 21.18
N GLU A 35 17.25 -1.07 19.96
CA GLU A 35 17.40 -2.50 19.62
C GLU A 35 18.20 -3.30 20.66
N PRO A 36 19.37 -2.83 21.15
CA PRO A 36 20.18 -3.60 22.09
C PRO A 36 19.57 -3.73 23.49
N HIS A 37 18.64 -2.84 23.85
CA HIS A 37 18.03 -2.75 25.18
C HIS A 37 16.62 -3.36 25.22
N LEU A 38 16.06 -3.75 24.07
CA LEU A 38 14.71 -4.28 23.98
C LEU A 38 14.66 -5.77 24.32
N PRO A 39 13.64 -6.21 25.09
CA PRO A 39 13.45 -7.62 25.37
C PRO A 39 13.16 -8.39 24.09
N GLN A 40 13.66 -9.63 24.04
CA GLN A 40 13.65 -10.45 22.84
C GLN A 40 12.24 -10.72 22.28
N PHE A 41 11.19 -10.65 23.10
CA PHE A 41 9.79 -10.70 22.68
C PHE A 41 9.42 -9.60 21.65
N ILE A 42 9.84 -8.35 21.90
CA ILE A 42 9.52 -7.20 21.05
C ILE A 42 10.35 -7.27 19.76
N THR A 43 11.63 -7.55 19.89
CA THR A 43 12.56 -7.68 18.76
C THR A 43 12.16 -8.83 17.83
N GLN A 44 11.71 -9.97 18.39
CA GLN A 44 11.21 -11.11 17.62
C GLN A 44 9.90 -10.76 16.89
N SER A 45 8.93 -10.13 17.57
CA SER A 45 7.66 -9.75 16.98
C SER A 45 7.81 -8.72 15.84
N PHE A 46 8.72 -7.76 15.99
CA PHE A 46 8.95 -6.72 14.96
C PHE A 46 9.79 -7.21 13.78
N ARG A 47 10.72 -8.15 14.00
CA ARG A 47 11.50 -8.80 12.93
C ARG A 47 10.72 -9.91 12.22
N TYR A 48 9.63 -10.40 12.82
CA TYR A 48 8.72 -11.38 12.24
C TYR A 48 8.28 -10.93 10.84
N GLY A 49 8.56 -11.75 9.82
CA GLY A 49 8.21 -11.46 8.43
C GLY A 49 9.33 -10.86 7.58
N LYS A 50 10.36 -10.21 8.15
CA LYS A 50 11.45 -9.56 7.39
C LYS A 50 12.83 -10.22 7.56
N HIS A 51 13.21 -10.65 8.77
CA HIS A 51 14.48 -11.36 9.04
C HIS A 51 14.31 -12.35 10.21
N GLU A 52 14.96 -13.52 10.17
CA GLU A 52 14.97 -14.43 11.32
C GLU A 52 15.80 -13.86 12.48
N SER A 53 15.24 -13.86 13.69
CA SER A 53 15.94 -13.41 14.91
C SER A 53 17.09 -14.37 15.23
N LYS A 54 18.30 -13.84 15.47
CA LYS A 54 19.53 -14.62 15.69
C LYS A 54 19.66 -15.24 17.10
N GLY A 55 18.67 -15.12 17.98
CA GLY A 55 18.71 -15.62 19.36
C GLY A 55 17.64 -16.66 19.71
N GLU A 56 17.65 -17.19 20.95
CA GLU A 56 16.68 -18.17 21.45
C GLU A 56 15.23 -17.69 21.29
N LYS A 57 14.42 -18.43 20.53
CA LYS A 57 13.04 -18.06 20.25
C LYS A 57 12.19 -18.26 21.50
N ASN A 58 11.46 -17.24 21.91
CA ASN A 58 10.52 -17.39 23.01
C ASN A 58 9.31 -18.21 22.54
N PRO A 59 8.91 -19.27 23.27
CA PRO A 59 7.82 -20.17 22.85
C PRO A 59 6.47 -19.45 22.76
N LEU A 60 6.23 -18.43 23.59
CA LEU A 60 5.01 -17.62 23.59
C LEU A 60 4.88 -16.75 22.33
N VAL A 61 5.99 -16.19 21.85
CA VAL A 61 6.00 -15.41 20.61
C VAL A 61 5.79 -16.34 19.43
N CYS A 62 6.45 -17.49 19.43
CA CYS A 62 6.30 -18.50 18.38
C CYS A 62 4.85 -19.03 18.26
N LEU A 63 4.10 -19.05 19.37
CA LEU A 63 2.68 -19.41 19.39
C LEU A 63 1.77 -18.28 18.87
N LEU A 64 2.12 -17.03 19.16
CA LEU A 64 1.36 -15.83 18.75
C LEU A 64 1.70 -15.38 17.31
N GLU A 65 2.82 -15.86 16.76
CA GLU A 65 3.24 -15.67 15.37
C GLU A 65 2.23 -16.33 14.41
N VAL A 66 1.42 -15.51 13.75
CA VAL A 66 0.43 -16.00 12.77
C VAL A 66 1.15 -16.52 11.53
N PRO A 67 0.94 -17.79 11.12
CA PRO A 67 1.61 -18.37 9.96
C PRO A 67 1.44 -17.51 8.70
N LYS A 68 2.51 -17.31 7.93
CA LYS A 68 2.46 -16.47 6.71
C LYS A 68 1.39 -16.91 5.69
N SER A 69 1.00 -18.19 5.69
CA SER A 69 -0.06 -18.73 4.84
C SER A 69 -1.47 -18.28 5.24
N TRP A 70 -1.70 -17.89 6.50
CA TRP A 70 -2.99 -17.39 6.98
C TRP A 70 -3.36 -16.04 6.37
N PHE A 71 -2.39 -15.26 5.90
CA PHE A 71 -2.63 -14.03 5.16
C PHE A 71 -3.41 -14.25 3.86
N LYS A 72 -3.46 -15.48 3.30
CA LYS A 72 -4.29 -15.81 2.14
C LYS A 72 -5.76 -15.44 2.33
N HIS A 73 -6.30 -15.58 3.55
CA HIS A 73 -7.70 -15.24 3.85
C HIS A 73 -7.98 -13.74 3.68
N PHE A 74 -7.02 -12.88 4.07
CA PHE A 74 -7.15 -11.43 3.85
C PHE A 74 -7.27 -11.10 2.37
N TYR A 75 -6.52 -11.77 1.49
CA TYR A 75 -6.63 -11.56 0.05
C TYR A 75 -7.98 -12.02 -0.51
N VAL A 76 -8.51 -13.17 -0.04
CA VAL A 76 -9.84 -13.66 -0.45
C VAL A 76 -10.94 -12.70 0.03
N PHE A 77 -10.85 -12.23 1.27
CA PHE A 77 -11.79 -11.25 1.82
C PHE A 77 -11.72 -9.91 1.06
N ALA A 78 -10.51 -9.40 0.80
CA ALA A 78 -10.30 -8.18 0.03
C ALA A 78 -10.84 -8.30 -1.40
N LEU A 79 -10.66 -9.46 -2.04
CA LEU A 79 -11.23 -9.76 -3.35
C LEU A 79 -12.77 -9.72 -3.31
N GLY A 80 -13.40 -10.34 -2.29
CA GLY A 80 -14.85 -10.29 -2.12
C GLY A 80 -15.36 -8.86 -1.91
N TRP A 81 -14.69 -8.09 -1.05
CA TRP A 81 -15.08 -6.71 -0.74
C TRP A 81 -14.90 -5.77 -1.93
N SER A 82 -13.80 -5.89 -2.66
CA SER A 82 -13.54 -5.10 -3.88
C SER A 82 -14.51 -5.47 -5.02
N ALA A 83 -14.85 -6.76 -5.18
CA ALA A 83 -15.86 -7.20 -6.15
C ALA A 83 -17.26 -6.67 -5.81
N LEU A 84 -17.64 -6.66 -4.53
CA LEU A 84 -18.89 -6.06 -4.06
C LEU A 84 -18.94 -4.56 -4.34
N ALA A 85 -17.86 -3.83 -4.03
CA ALA A 85 -17.75 -2.41 -4.32
C ALA A 85 -17.87 -2.12 -5.82
N LEU A 86 -17.20 -2.92 -6.66
CA LEU A 86 -17.30 -2.82 -8.12
C LEU A 86 -18.73 -3.06 -8.62
N TYR A 87 -19.39 -4.12 -8.12
CA TYR A 87 -20.78 -4.42 -8.48
C TYR A 87 -21.73 -3.26 -8.13
N LEU A 88 -21.63 -2.71 -6.91
CA LEU A 88 -22.46 -1.58 -6.48
C LEU A 88 -22.21 -0.34 -7.36
N THR A 89 -20.96 -0.09 -7.73
CA THR A 89 -20.58 1.05 -8.60
C THR A 89 -21.13 0.88 -10.01
N VAL A 90 -20.94 -0.30 -10.62
CA VAL A 90 -21.45 -0.60 -11.97
C VAL A 90 -22.98 -0.54 -12.01
N LYS A 91 -23.65 -1.08 -10.99
CA LYS A 91 -25.11 -0.99 -10.84
C LYS A 91 -25.57 0.47 -10.72
N GLY A 92 -24.89 1.28 -9.91
CA GLY A 92 -25.19 2.71 -9.78
C GLY A 92 -25.06 3.48 -11.10
N ILE A 93 -24.03 3.16 -11.90
CA ILE A 93 -23.79 3.77 -13.22
C ILE A 93 -24.89 3.39 -14.21
N ILE A 94 -25.23 2.10 -14.33
CA ILE A 94 -26.19 1.60 -15.33
C ILE A 94 -27.61 2.07 -15.00
N PHE A 95 -28.01 1.95 -13.74
CA PHE A 95 -29.38 2.25 -13.32
C PHE A 95 -29.59 3.72 -12.91
N ARG A 96 -28.54 4.55 -12.94
CA ARG A 96 -28.53 5.94 -12.43
C ARG A 96 -29.15 6.05 -11.04
N THR A 97 -28.90 5.05 -10.20
CA THR A 97 -29.40 5.01 -8.82
C THR A 97 -28.35 5.58 -7.88
N SER A 98 -28.79 6.33 -6.87
CA SER A 98 -27.92 6.78 -5.79
C SER A 98 -27.32 5.58 -5.06
N ALA A 99 -26.09 5.73 -4.56
CA ALA A 99 -25.48 4.68 -3.74
C ALA A 99 -26.39 4.35 -2.53
N PRO A 100 -26.36 3.11 -2.02
CA PRO A 100 -27.15 2.75 -0.84
C PRO A 100 -26.89 3.72 0.32
N GLU A 101 -27.93 4.05 1.09
CA GLU A 101 -27.89 4.95 2.26
C GLU A 101 -26.72 4.67 3.21
N PHE A 102 -26.34 3.40 3.41
CA PHE A 102 -25.21 3.03 4.26
C PHE A 102 -23.86 3.56 3.73
N VAL A 103 -23.68 3.59 2.40
CA VAL A 103 -22.45 4.09 1.75
C VAL A 103 -22.42 5.61 1.80
N LEU A 104 -23.57 6.24 1.58
CA LEU A 104 -23.71 7.70 1.63
C LEU A 104 -23.46 8.25 3.03
N ARG A 105 -23.86 7.52 4.09
CA ARG A 105 -23.54 7.89 5.49
C ARG A 105 -22.05 7.83 5.82
N THR A 106 -21.28 7.01 5.11
CA THR A 106 -19.84 6.83 5.35
C THR A 106 -18.96 7.78 4.52
N HIS A 107 -19.51 8.47 3.53
CA HIS A 107 -18.73 9.29 2.59
C HIS A 107 -19.19 10.75 2.61
N GLY A 108 -18.34 11.64 3.12
CA GLY A 108 -18.55 13.10 3.11
C GLY A 108 -18.05 13.81 1.86
N GLN A 109 -17.84 13.12 0.73
CA GLN A 109 -17.39 13.73 -0.52
C GLN A 109 -17.93 12.96 -1.73
N ASP A 110 -18.73 13.63 -2.56
CA ASP A 110 -19.28 13.11 -3.82
C ASP A 110 -18.21 13.05 -4.91
N PHE A 111 -17.67 11.86 -5.19
CA PHE A 111 -16.85 11.65 -6.39
C PHE A 111 -17.78 11.46 -7.61
N SER A 112 -18.04 12.54 -8.34
CA SER A 112 -18.89 12.50 -9.55
C SER A 112 -18.06 12.28 -10.82
N PHE A 113 -18.26 11.14 -11.49
CA PHE A 113 -17.65 10.79 -12.78
C PHE A 113 -17.94 11.79 -13.91
N ARG A 114 -18.97 12.63 -13.74
CA ARG A 114 -19.42 13.60 -14.75
C ARG A 114 -18.52 14.83 -14.85
N ASN A 115 -17.66 15.07 -13.87
CA ASN A 115 -16.78 16.24 -13.77
C ASN A 115 -15.30 15.92 -14.01
N LEU A 116 -14.98 14.81 -14.68
CA LEU A 116 -13.59 14.47 -15.02
C LEU A 116 -13.06 15.45 -16.07
N ARG A 117 -12.09 16.29 -15.68
CA ARG A 117 -11.41 17.21 -16.60
C ARG A 117 -10.51 16.42 -17.54
N MET A 118 -10.31 16.90 -18.77
CA MET A 118 -9.42 16.26 -19.77
C MET A 118 -8.01 15.96 -19.20
N GLY A 119 -7.49 16.82 -18.32
CA GLY A 119 -6.23 16.59 -17.63
C GLY A 119 -6.23 15.33 -16.75
N GLN A 120 -7.32 15.06 -16.03
CA GLN A 120 -7.44 13.85 -15.19
C GLN A 120 -7.48 12.58 -16.04
N ILE A 121 -8.14 12.62 -17.20
CA ILE A 121 -8.18 11.50 -18.15
C ILE A 121 -6.76 11.20 -18.67
N ILE A 122 -6.00 12.23 -19.04
CA ILE A 122 -4.60 12.09 -19.45
C ILE A 122 -3.76 11.49 -18.31
N CYS A 123 -3.92 11.98 -17.07
CA CYS A 123 -3.23 11.43 -15.91
C CYS A 123 -3.59 9.95 -15.65
N CYS A 124 -4.86 9.54 -15.82
CA CYS A 124 -5.27 8.14 -15.71
C CYS A 124 -4.58 7.24 -16.76
N ILE A 125 -4.49 7.72 -18.01
CA ILE A 125 -3.80 7.00 -19.10
C ILE A 125 -2.31 6.87 -18.79
N LEU A 126 -1.66 7.98 -18.40
CA LEU A 126 -0.25 7.97 -18.00
C LEU A 126 0.00 7.05 -16.81
N PHE A 127 -0.90 7.05 -15.82
CA PHE A 127 -0.81 6.20 -14.64
C PHE A 127 -0.78 4.72 -15.06
N HIS A 128 -1.67 4.32 -15.97
CA HIS A 128 -1.69 2.94 -16.49
C HIS A 128 -0.42 2.58 -17.27
N LEU A 129 0.14 3.53 -18.03
CA LEU A 129 1.41 3.31 -18.73
C LEU A 129 2.58 3.13 -17.77
N VAL A 130 2.69 3.98 -16.75
CA VAL A 130 3.74 3.90 -15.73
C VAL A 130 3.59 2.62 -14.88
N TRP A 131 2.36 2.26 -14.50
CA TRP A 131 2.06 1.00 -13.82
C TRP A 131 2.53 -0.22 -14.62
N ARG A 132 2.27 -0.24 -15.93
CA ARG A 132 2.73 -1.33 -16.80
C ARG A 132 4.26 -1.43 -16.84
N GLU A 133 4.97 -0.31 -16.82
CA GLU A 133 6.42 -0.30 -16.80
C GLU A 133 6.97 -0.75 -15.44
N GLN A 134 6.37 -0.32 -14.34
CA GLN A 134 6.69 -0.82 -12.99
C GLN A 134 6.52 -2.34 -12.89
N TYR A 135 5.38 -2.85 -13.36
CA TYR A 135 5.08 -4.29 -13.36
C TYR A 135 6.14 -5.09 -14.12
N LYS A 136 6.54 -4.62 -15.31
CA LYS A 136 7.57 -5.30 -16.10
C LYS A 136 8.95 -5.26 -15.41
N SER A 137 9.29 -4.16 -14.75
CA SER A 137 10.53 -4.07 -13.96
C SER A 137 10.52 -5.03 -12.76
N ASN A 138 9.38 -5.16 -12.08
CA ASN A 138 9.21 -6.14 -10.99
C ASN A 138 9.26 -7.58 -11.50
N MET A 139 8.73 -7.84 -12.69
CA MET A 139 8.80 -9.16 -13.31
C MET A 139 10.24 -9.58 -13.63
N ILE A 140 11.11 -8.64 -13.98
CA ILE A 140 12.55 -8.91 -14.16
C ILE A 140 13.15 -9.43 -12.84
N PHE A 141 12.87 -8.79 -11.69
CA PHE A 141 13.32 -9.28 -10.39
C PHE A 141 12.78 -10.67 -10.03
N VAL A 142 11.52 -10.94 -10.34
CA VAL A 142 10.92 -12.26 -10.10
C VAL A 142 11.59 -13.33 -10.97
N ASN A 143 11.86 -13.02 -12.24
CA ASN A 143 12.48 -13.94 -13.18
C ASN A 143 13.96 -14.19 -12.87
N LEU A 144 14.67 -13.24 -12.26
CA LEU A 144 16.04 -13.47 -11.77
C LEU A 144 16.09 -14.55 -10.68
N ARG A 145 15.03 -14.70 -9.88
CA ARG A 145 14.96 -15.68 -8.79
C ARG A 145 14.45 -17.06 -9.25
N LYS A 146 14.00 -17.18 -10.49
CA LYS A 146 13.38 -18.39 -11.05
C LYS A 146 14.24 -18.97 -12.17
N ASP A 147 14.39 -20.28 -12.18
CA ASP A 147 14.98 -20.98 -13.32
C ASP A 147 13.94 -21.12 -14.46
N LYS A 148 14.38 -21.59 -15.64
CA LYS A 148 13.56 -21.79 -16.85
C LYS A 148 12.32 -22.68 -16.63
N SER A 149 12.31 -23.46 -15.55
CA SER A 149 11.17 -24.30 -15.12
C SER A 149 10.23 -23.61 -14.10
N GLY A 150 10.46 -22.34 -13.76
CA GLY A 150 9.62 -21.56 -12.83
C GLY A 150 9.83 -21.83 -11.34
N LYS A 151 10.75 -22.74 -10.98
CA LYS A 151 11.13 -23.04 -9.59
C LYS A 151 12.10 -21.98 -9.08
N GLN A 152 11.96 -21.57 -7.82
CA GLN A 152 12.88 -20.63 -7.17
C GLN A 152 14.19 -21.37 -6.86
N VAL A 153 15.30 -20.99 -7.52
CA VAL A 153 16.56 -21.76 -7.44
C VAL A 153 17.64 -21.04 -6.61
N THR A 154 17.58 -19.72 -6.49
CA THR A 154 18.67 -18.94 -5.88
C THR A 154 18.14 -17.73 -5.09
N GLU A 155 18.65 -17.52 -3.87
CA GLU A 155 18.41 -16.33 -3.04
C GLU A 155 19.51 -15.26 -3.22
N ASP A 156 20.54 -15.55 -4.03
CA ASP A 156 21.64 -14.63 -4.31
C ASP A 156 21.16 -13.38 -5.06
N HIS A 157 21.78 -12.25 -4.74
CA HIS A 157 21.46 -10.96 -5.36
C HIS A 157 22.04 -10.87 -6.76
N LEU A 158 21.22 -11.19 -7.76
CA LEU A 158 21.56 -11.05 -9.18
C LEU A 158 21.27 -9.63 -9.69
N ILE A 159 22.13 -9.11 -10.57
CA ILE A 159 22.00 -7.77 -11.13
C ILE A 159 20.94 -7.78 -12.25
N PRO A 160 19.86 -6.99 -12.15
CA PRO A 160 18.86 -6.88 -13.20
C PRO A 160 19.42 -6.16 -14.43
N SER A 161 19.18 -6.72 -15.61
CA SER A 161 19.54 -6.13 -16.89
C SER A 161 18.33 -6.08 -17.83
N GLY A 162 18.23 -5.00 -18.63
CA GLY A 162 17.14 -4.79 -19.59
C GLY A 162 16.24 -3.58 -19.30
N ARG A 163 15.62 -3.03 -20.37
CA ARG A 163 14.64 -1.91 -20.30
C ARG A 163 15.21 -0.69 -19.56
N LEU A 164 14.47 -0.09 -18.64
CA LEU A 164 14.93 1.08 -17.88
C LEU A 164 16.12 0.78 -16.95
N PHE A 165 16.46 -0.49 -16.67
CA PHE A 165 17.61 -0.82 -15.82
C PHE A 165 18.97 -0.41 -16.45
N HIS A 166 19.02 -0.11 -17.76
CA HIS A 166 20.22 0.45 -18.39
C HIS A 166 20.44 1.93 -18.06
N LEU A 167 19.37 2.66 -17.69
CA LEU A 167 19.41 4.10 -17.46
C LEU A 167 19.37 4.44 -15.96
N ILE A 168 18.64 3.64 -15.18
CA ILE A 168 18.40 3.85 -13.75
C ILE A 168 18.52 2.54 -12.99
N THR A 169 19.12 2.59 -11.81
CA THR A 169 19.38 1.41 -10.97
C THR A 169 18.10 0.73 -10.48
N SER A 170 17.05 1.51 -10.18
CA SER A 170 15.77 1.00 -9.68
C SER A 170 14.57 1.66 -10.36
N PRO A 171 14.24 1.25 -11.61
CA PRO A 171 13.12 1.80 -12.36
C PRO A 171 11.75 1.63 -11.68
N HIS A 172 11.56 0.55 -10.93
CA HIS A 172 10.31 0.29 -10.23
C HIS A 172 10.00 1.35 -9.15
N PHE A 173 10.99 1.82 -8.39
CA PHE A 173 10.81 2.90 -7.41
C PHE A 173 10.53 4.24 -8.10
N LEU A 174 11.21 4.54 -9.22
CA LEU A 174 10.92 5.75 -9.98
C LEU A 174 9.49 5.74 -10.53
N CYS A 175 9.05 4.61 -11.10
CA CYS A 175 7.67 4.45 -11.56
C CYS A 175 6.66 4.62 -10.42
N GLU A 176 6.98 4.14 -9.21
CA GLU A 176 6.13 4.30 -8.04
C GLU A 176 5.94 5.78 -7.67
N ILE A 177 7.03 6.54 -7.61
CA ILE A 177 6.99 8.00 -7.36
C ILE A 177 6.14 8.69 -8.43
N LEU A 178 6.34 8.37 -9.71
CA LEU A 178 5.58 8.96 -10.81
C LEU A 178 4.08 8.63 -10.71
N MET A 179 3.73 7.41 -10.32
CA MET A 179 2.33 7.03 -10.10
C MET A 179 1.69 7.81 -8.96
N TYR A 180 2.41 8.06 -7.86
CA TYR A 180 1.90 8.89 -6.78
C TYR A 180 1.68 10.35 -7.20
N VAL A 181 2.60 10.92 -7.98
CA VAL A 181 2.44 12.26 -8.57
C VAL A 181 1.23 12.31 -9.52
N LEU A 182 0.95 11.24 -10.26
CA LEU A 182 -0.23 11.16 -11.12
C LEU A 182 -1.53 11.02 -10.33
N ILE A 183 -1.53 10.27 -9.23
CA ILE A 183 -2.68 10.19 -8.30
C ILE A 183 -3.01 11.57 -7.71
N PHE A 184 -1.99 12.36 -7.36
CA PHE A 184 -2.17 13.75 -6.93
C PHE A 184 -2.92 14.58 -7.98
N CYS A 185 -2.52 14.49 -9.25
CA CYS A 185 -3.17 15.20 -10.35
C CYS A 185 -4.59 14.68 -10.65
N ILE A 186 -4.87 13.40 -10.37
CA ILE A 186 -6.20 12.80 -10.56
C ILE A 186 -7.17 13.23 -9.45
N ILE A 187 -6.72 13.33 -8.20
CA ILE A 187 -7.58 13.63 -7.04
C ILE A 187 -7.04 14.83 -6.23
N PRO A 188 -6.95 16.03 -6.81
CA PRO A 188 -6.31 17.17 -6.15
C PRO A 188 -7.10 17.74 -4.97
N GLN A 189 -8.41 17.44 -4.86
CA GLN A 189 -9.30 18.03 -3.86
C GLN A 189 -9.48 17.19 -2.58
N SER A 190 -9.13 15.90 -2.62
CA SER A 190 -9.21 15.06 -1.43
C SER A 190 -7.96 15.26 -0.58
N SER A 191 -8.05 15.31 0.75
CA SER A 191 -6.85 15.29 1.61
C SER A 191 -6.32 13.87 1.82
N SER A 192 -7.10 12.85 1.47
CA SER A 192 -6.84 11.45 1.84
C SER A 192 -5.67 10.83 1.07
N TRP A 193 -5.30 11.37 -0.10
CA TRP A 193 -4.16 10.86 -0.88
C TRP A 193 -2.81 11.18 -0.22
N MET A 194 -2.73 12.21 0.63
CA MET A 194 -1.50 12.60 1.31
C MET A 194 -1.02 11.50 2.27
N TYR A 195 -1.93 10.70 2.81
CA TYR A 195 -1.58 9.53 3.62
C TYR A 195 -0.96 8.39 2.78
N CYS A 196 -1.37 8.24 1.52
CA CYS A 196 -0.81 7.22 0.62
C CYS A 196 0.65 7.52 0.22
N THR A 197 1.07 8.79 0.24
CA THR A 197 2.43 9.21 -0.11
C THR A 197 3.41 9.25 1.07
N ILE A 198 2.91 9.09 2.29
CA ILE A 198 3.71 9.15 3.53
C ILE A 198 4.23 7.76 3.95
N TRP A 199 3.78 6.68 3.28
CA TRP A 199 4.24 5.31 3.53
C TRP A 199 5.63 5.03 2.94
#